data_AF-A0A7Y0SHW8-F1
#
_entry.id   AF-A0A7Y0SHW8-F1
#
_cell.length_a   1.000
_cell.length_b   1.000
_cell.length_c   1.000
_cell.angle_alpha   90.00
_cell.angle_beta   90.00
_cell.angle_gamma   90.00
#
_symmetry.space_group_name_H-M   'P 1'
#
loop_
_entity.id
_entity.type
_entity.pdbx_description
1 polymer ?
#
loop_
_entity_poly.entity_id
_entity_poly.type
_entity_poly.pdbx_seq_one_letter_code
_entity_poly.pdbx_strand_id
1 'polypeptide(L)'
;AKNYEEEQMVVSNEVVYPAISAGGKKAELLTDTYKHIASDDAKTSFPQTVSEVGAFEFSISAPKGNVENTSLYLGKSSFLIQPATITLGRFYPKFYTLRGQNWDYAGSQSFNYMNQNFDSMWYEVEVLTGGDIPKSVENYKYFNKEHVASFELSDSLNRFN
;
A
#
# COMPACT_ATOMS: atom_id res chain seq x y z
N ALA A 1 6.33 -38.00 15.64
CA ALA A 1 7.31 -37.38 14.72
C ALA A 1 7.18 -35.87 14.89
N LYS A 2 8.28 -35.10 14.81
CA LYS A 2 8.14 -33.64 14.71
C LYS A 2 7.56 -33.35 13.32
N ASN A 3 6.54 -32.50 13.27
CA ASN A 3 6.01 -31.99 12.01
C ASN A 3 7.16 -31.31 11.23
N TYR A 4 7.12 -31.36 9.90
CA TYR A 4 8.12 -30.72 9.05
C TYR A 4 8.22 -29.22 9.37
N GLU A 5 9.44 -28.72 9.41
CA GLU A 5 9.77 -27.34 9.74
C GLU A 5 10.73 -26.81 8.68
N GLU A 6 10.39 -25.68 8.08
CA GLU A 6 11.25 -24.96 7.13
C GLU A 6 11.54 -23.57 7.69
N GLU A 7 12.81 -23.28 7.93
CA GLU A 7 13.20 -22.09 8.69
C GLU A 7 13.07 -20.79 7.88
N GLN A 8 13.11 -20.86 6.54
CA GLN A 8 13.26 -19.68 5.69
C GLN A 8 12.40 -19.71 4.42
N MET A 9 11.07 -19.78 4.56
CA MET A 9 10.19 -19.48 3.42
C MET A 9 10.37 -18.01 3.02
N VAL A 10 10.50 -17.73 1.73
CA VAL A 10 10.64 -16.36 1.23
C VAL A 10 9.25 -15.81 0.91
N VAL A 11 8.92 -14.65 1.50
CA VAL A 11 7.70 -13.90 1.24
C VAL A 11 8.07 -12.70 0.39
N SER A 12 7.40 -12.55 -0.75
CA SER A 12 7.58 -11.42 -1.64
C SER A 12 6.24 -10.84 -2.07
N ASN A 13 6.28 -9.62 -2.60
CA ASN A 13 5.13 -9.00 -3.22
C ASN A 13 5.46 -8.35 -4.56
N GLU A 14 4.42 -8.22 -5.37
CA GLU A 14 4.39 -7.41 -6.58
C GLU A 14 3.15 -6.50 -6.56
N VAL A 15 3.29 -5.28 -7.06
CA VAL A 15 2.15 -4.37 -7.17
C VAL A 15 1.33 -4.73 -8.40
N VAL A 16 0.06 -5.04 -8.19
CA VAL A 16 -0.91 -5.34 -9.25
C VAL A 16 -1.67 -4.07 -9.62
N TYR A 17 -2.02 -3.26 -8.61
CA TYR A 17 -2.68 -1.98 -8.82
C TYR A 17 -2.22 -0.97 -7.75
N PRO A 18 -1.91 0.29 -8.10
CA PRO A 18 -1.96 0.86 -9.45
C PRO A 18 -0.89 0.22 -10.34
N ALA A 19 -1.14 0.20 -11.65
CA ALA A 19 -0.24 -0.47 -12.58
C ALA A 19 1.18 0.08 -12.47
N ILE A 20 2.20 -0.77 -12.59
CA ILE A 20 3.61 -0.34 -12.60
C ILE A 20 3.85 0.70 -13.70
N SER A 21 3.21 0.51 -14.87
CA SER A 21 3.28 1.47 -15.99
C SER A 21 2.67 2.83 -15.66
N ALA A 22 1.74 2.91 -14.72
CA ALA A 22 1.17 4.15 -14.21
C ALA A 22 2.03 4.79 -13.10
N GLY A 23 3.12 4.14 -12.68
CA GLY A 23 3.99 4.59 -11.59
C GLY A 23 3.82 3.85 -10.27
N GLY A 24 3.00 2.79 -10.23
CA GLY A 24 2.81 1.96 -9.04
C GLY A 24 4.11 1.32 -8.54
N LYS A 25 4.27 1.28 -7.22
CA LYS A 25 5.46 0.81 -6.52
C LYS A 25 5.14 -0.39 -5.62
N LYS A 26 6.15 -1.25 -5.43
CA LYS A 26 6.10 -2.34 -4.46
C LYS A 26 6.03 -1.75 -3.04
N ALA A 27 5.37 -2.48 -2.15
CA ALA A 27 5.34 -2.13 -0.75
C ALA A 27 6.47 -2.82 0.01
N GLU A 28 6.95 -2.18 1.07
CA GLU A 28 7.78 -2.83 2.07
C GLU A 28 6.91 -3.78 2.90
N LEU A 29 7.45 -4.97 3.14
CA LEU A 29 6.83 -5.99 3.97
C LEU A 29 7.46 -5.97 5.37
N LEU A 30 6.66 -6.23 6.40
CA LEU A 30 7.18 -6.44 7.75
C LEU A 30 7.97 -7.76 7.84
N THR A 31 7.51 -8.77 7.11
CA THR A 31 8.07 -10.11 7.15
C THR A 31 8.32 -10.57 5.71
N ASP A 32 9.59 -10.59 5.33
CA ASP A 32 10.09 -11.08 4.03
C ASP A 32 10.54 -12.56 4.11
N THR A 33 10.63 -13.09 5.33
CA THR A 33 11.00 -14.48 5.61
C THR A 33 10.08 -15.05 6.68
N TYR A 34 9.58 -16.25 6.45
CA TYR A 34 8.61 -16.90 7.31
C TYR A 34 9.10 -18.31 7.69
N LYS A 35 9.13 -18.57 8.99
CA LYS A 35 9.39 -19.89 9.53
C LYS A 35 8.11 -20.72 9.45
N HIS A 36 8.09 -21.70 8.55
CA HIS A 36 6.95 -22.59 8.40
C HIS A 36 7.06 -23.78 9.33
N ILE A 37 6.01 -23.99 10.12
CA ILE A 37 5.83 -25.20 10.93
C ILE A 37 4.57 -25.87 10.41
N ALA A 38 4.70 -27.10 9.91
CA ALA A 38 3.56 -27.82 9.36
C ALA A 38 2.49 -28.03 10.45
N SER A 39 1.28 -27.55 10.14
CA SER A 39 0.08 -27.74 10.96
C SER A 39 -0.67 -28.99 10.52
N ASP A 40 -1.38 -29.62 11.45
CA ASP A 40 -2.17 -30.83 11.20
C ASP A 40 -3.34 -30.59 10.23
N ASP A 41 -3.79 -29.33 10.09
CA ASP A 41 -4.79 -28.89 9.12
C ASP A 41 -4.19 -28.35 7.80
N ALA A 42 -2.87 -28.46 7.64
CA ALA A 42 -2.09 -27.94 6.51
C ALA A 42 -2.27 -26.42 6.26
N LYS A 43 -2.69 -25.65 7.27
CA LYS A 43 -2.81 -24.20 7.18
C LYS A 43 -1.87 -23.54 8.18
N THR A 44 -1.36 -22.38 7.80
CA THR A 44 -0.66 -21.53 8.75
C THR A 44 -0.95 -20.07 8.47
N SER A 45 -0.98 -19.27 9.52
CA SER A 45 -1.21 -17.84 9.47
C SER A 45 -0.06 -17.13 10.18
N PHE A 46 0.38 -16.01 9.62
CA PHE A 46 1.34 -15.11 10.24
C PHE A 46 0.89 -13.66 10.01
N PRO A 47 1.22 -12.73 10.91
CA PRO A 47 0.92 -11.33 10.71
C PRO A 47 1.78 -10.75 9.58
N GLN A 48 1.19 -9.88 8.76
CA GLN A 48 1.89 -9.14 7.71
C GLN A 48 1.37 -7.71 7.70
N THR A 49 2.25 -6.76 7.36
CA THR A 49 1.88 -5.38 7.06
C THR A 49 2.49 -4.96 5.73
N VAL A 50 1.92 -3.90 5.15
CA VAL A 50 2.22 -3.40 3.83
C VAL A 50 2.37 -1.89 3.97
N SER A 51 3.50 -1.33 3.54
CA SER A 51 3.76 0.11 3.68
C SER A 51 2.97 1.01 2.72
N GLU A 52 2.37 0.42 1.67
CA GLU A 52 1.70 1.15 0.59
C GLU A 52 0.24 0.76 0.42
N VAL A 53 -0.52 1.65 -0.22
CA VAL A 53 -1.90 1.37 -0.67
C VAL A 53 -1.91 0.72 -2.05
N GLY A 54 -2.94 -0.08 -2.33
CA GLY A 54 -3.09 -0.74 -3.63
C GLY A 54 -3.69 -2.14 -3.56
N ALA A 55 -3.38 -2.90 -4.59
CA ALA A 55 -3.52 -4.35 -4.65
C ALA A 55 -2.15 -4.95 -4.92
N PHE A 56 -1.81 -5.99 -4.16
CA PHE A 56 -0.52 -6.65 -4.25
C PHE A 56 -0.74 -8.15 -4.40
N GLU A 57 0.04 -8.76 -5.29
CA GLU A 57 0.19 -10.20 -5.34
C GLU A 57 1.30 -10.59 -4.37
N PHE A 58 0.96 -11.41 -3.39
CA PHE A 58 1.92 -12.01 -2.48
C PHE A 58 2.30 -13.38 -3.00
N SER A 59 3.59 -13.68 -2.95
CA SER A 59 4.12 -15.00 -3.26
C SER A 59 4.92 -15.51 -2.07
N ILE A 60 4.66 -16.76 -1.69
CA ILE A 60 5.42 -17.47 -0.66
C ILE A 60 6.07 -18.67 -1.33
N SER A 61 7.39 -18.70 -1.35
CA SER A 61 8.17 -19.76 -1.98
C SER A 61 9.12 -20.42 -0.98
N ALA A 62 9.30 -21.72 -1.10
CA ALA A 62 10.35 -22.43 -0.38
C ALA A 62 11.75 -21.91 -0.81
N PRO A 63 12.76 -21.97 0.08
CA PRO A 63 14.12 -21.59 -0.27
C PRO A 63 14.60 -22.36 -1.51
N LYS A 64 15.34 -21.66 -2.39
CA LYS A 64 15.88 -22.26 -3.61
C LYS A 64 16.92 -23.32 -3.26
N GLY A 65 16.87 -24.47 -3.93
CA GLY A 65 17.90 -25.49 -3.83
C GLY A 65 19.18 -25.11 -4.59
N ASN A 66 20.22 -25.94 -4.44
CA ASN A 66 21.51 -25.76 -5.11
C ASN A 66 21.48 -26.13 -6.60
N VAL A 67 20.37 -26.68 -7.09
CA VAL A 67 20.15 -27.09 -8.48
C VAL A 67 18.97 -26.30 -9.05
N GLU A 68 19.02 -25.95 -10.33
CA GLU A 68 17.88 -25.32 -11.00
C GLU A 68 16.60 -26.16 -10.87
N ASN A 69 15.45 -25.50 -10.77
CA ASN A 69 14.14 -26.15 -10.58
C ASN A 69 14.09 -27.11 -9.37
N THR A 70 14.82 -26.79 -8.30
CA THR A 70 14.70 -27.48 -7.02
C THR A 70 14.50 -26.50 -5.88
N SER A 71 13.77 -26.94 -4.86
CA SER A 71 13.65 -26.28 -3.56
C SER A 71 14.45 -27.03 -2.51
N LEU A 72 14.83 -26.33 -1.45
CA LEU A 72 15.39 -26.94 -0.24
C LEU A 72 14.26 -27.60 0.56
N TYR A 73 14.41 -28.89 0.83
CA TYR A 73 13.47 -29.67 1.64
C TYR A 73 14.26 -30.66 2.50
N LEU A 74 14.10 -30.61 3.82
CA LEU A 74 14.86 -31.43 4.78
C LEU A 74 16.39 -31.32 4.57
N GLY A 75 16.87 -30.12 4.26
CA GLY A 75 18.30 -29.86 4.01
C GLY A 75 18.83 -30.41 2.69
N LYS A 76 17.97 -30.87 1.78
CA LYS A 76 18.37 -31.39 0.46
C LYS A 76 17.64 -30.67 -0.68
N SER A 77 18.32 -30.53 -1.80
CA SER A 77 17.70 -30.10 -3.06
C SER A 77 17.07 -31.31 -3.74
N SER A 78 15.75 -31.30 -3.93
CA SER A 78 15.05 -32.49 -4.45
C SER A 78 14.05 -32.16 -5.55
N PHE A 79 12.97 -31.46 -5.24
CA PHE A 79 11.91 -31.09 -6.17
C PHE A 79 11.53 -29.62 -6.00
N LEU A 80 10.90 -29.04 -7.02
CA LEU A 80 10.38 -27.67 -6.94
C LEU A 80 9.07 -27.66 -6.16
N ILE A 81 9.07 -27.02 -5.00
CA ILE A 81 7.83 -26.68 -4.28
C ILE A 81 7.22 -25.47 -4.98
N GLN A 82 6.00 -25.62 -5.49
CA GLN A 82 5.32 -24.54 -6.18
C GLN A 82 5.04 -23.39 -5.21
N PRO A 83 5.33 -22.13 -5.59
CA PRO A 83 4.97 -20.97 -4.78
C PRO A 83 3.46 -20.89 -4.55
N ALA A 84 3.06 -20.51 -3.35
CA ALA A 84 1.69 -20.13 -3.07
C ALA A 84 1.51 -18.64 -3.39
N THR A 85 0.56 -18.31 -4.24
CA THR A 85 0.25 -16.93 -4.62
C THR A 85 -1.14 -16.51 -4.19
N ILE A 86 -1.28 -15.26 -3.78
CA ILE A 86 -2.57 -14.65 -3.47
C ILE A 86 -2.55 -13.16 -3.78
N THR A 87 -3.57 -12.67 -4.47
CA THR A 87 -3.77 -11.24 -4.66
C THR A 87 -4.66 -10.69 -3.56
N LEU A 88 -4.17 -9.70 -2.82
CA LEU A 88 -4.92 -8.98 -1.80
C LEU A 88 -5.00 -7.50 -2.19
N GLY A 89 -6.21 -6.95 -2.23
CA GLY A 89 -6.45 -5.57 -2.64
C GLY A 89 -7.70 -4.95 -2.03
N ARG A 90 -7.50 -3.73 -1.50
CA ARG A 90 -8.44 -2.66 -1.08
C ARG A 90 -7.90 -1.94 0.15
N PHE A 91 -6.69 -1.40 0.02
CA PHE A 91 -6.17 -0.43 0.98
C PHE A 91 -6.62 0.96 0.50
N TYR A 92 -7.86 1.35 0.81
CA TYR A 92 -8.21 2.77 0.69
C TYR A 92 -7.54 3.51 1.85
N PRO A 93 -6.99 4.71 1.61
CA PRO A 93 -6.40 5.46 2.70
C PRO A 93 -7.47 5.84 3.71
N LYS A 94 -7.21 5.53 4.98
CA LYS A 94 -8.08 5.90 6.09
C LYS A 94 -7.83 7.33 6.55
N PHE A 95 -6.61 7.83 6.33
CA PHE A 95 -6.15 9.09 6.89
C PHE A 95 -5.63 10.02 5.80
N TYR A 96 -5.99 11.29 5.96
CA TYR A 96 -5.60 12.39 5.09
C TYR A 96 -5.15 13.54 5.96
N THR A 97 -4.17 14.31 5.48
CA THR A 97 -3.71 15.53 6.16
C THR A 97 -3.56 16.66 5.16
N LEU A 98 -3.86 17.88 5.59
CA LEU A 98 -3.63 19.08 4.80
C LEU A 98 -2.14 19.45 4.88
N ARG A 99 -1.47 19.54 3.73
CA ARG A 99 -0.05 19.94 3.65
C ARG A 99 0.14 21.41 3.28
N GLY A 100 -0.77 21.94 2.48
CA GLY A 100 -0.70 23.31 2.02
C GLY A 100 -2.07 23.82 1.66
N GLN A 101 -2.23 25.14 1.76
CA GLN A 101 -3.39 25.86 1.27
C GLN A 101 -2.94 27.24 0.79
N ASN A 102 -3.59 27.75 -0.24
CA ASN A 102 -3.40 29.11 -0.71
C ASN A 102 -4.74 29.73 -1.12
N TRP A 103 -4.82 31.04 -0.91
CA TRP A 103 -6.00 31.85 -1.13
C TRP A 103 -5.54 33.11 -1.86
N ASP A 104 -5.83 33.19 -3.14
CA ASP A 104 -5.53 34.38 -3.93
C ASP A 104 -6.73 35.34 -3.81
N TYR A 105 -6.47 36.50 -3.23
CA TYR A 105 -7.46 37.56 -3.08
C TYR A 105 -7.68 38.28 -4.40
N ALA A 106 -8.83 38.93 -4.53
CA ALA A 106 -9.20 39.61 -5.76
C ALA A 106 -8.22 40.75 -6.12
N GLY A 107 -7.63 40.67 -7.31
CA GLY A 107 -6.71 41.69 -7.83
C GLY A 107 -5.38 41.74 -7.08
N SER A 108 -4.90 42.94 -6.74
CA SER A 108 -3.64 43.14 -5.99
C SER A 108 -3.86 43.39 -4.49
N GLN A 109 -4.99 42.92 -3.95
CA GLN A 109 -5.36 43.12 -2.56
C GLN A 109 -4.76 42.03 -1.67
N SER A 110 -4.56 42.33 -0.38
CA SER A 110 -4.12 41.34 0.62
C SER A 110 -5.28 40.81 1.49
N PHE A 111 -6.51 41.22 1.15
CA PHE A 111 -7.75 40.85 1.84
C PHE A 111 -8.92 40.93 0.85
N ASN A 112 -10.00 40.21 1.14
CA ASN A 112 -11.27 40.33 0.41
C ASN A 112 -12.27 41.14 1.24
N TYR A 113 -13.05 41.99 0.57
CA TYR A 113 -14.22 42.61 1.19
C TYR A 113 -15.38 41.60 1.33
N MET A 114 -16.34 41.90 2.23
CA MET A 114 -17.48 41.01 2.50
C MET A 114 -18.23 40.66 1.20
N ASN A 115 -18.49 39.36 1.00
CA ASN A 115 -19.10 38.75 -0.20
C ASN A 115 -18.29 38.87 -1.50
N GLN A 116 -16.99 39.15 -1.44
CA GLN A 116 -16.11 39.09 -2.59
C GLN A 116 -15.50 37.69 -2.75
N ASN A 117 -15.56 37.17 -3.98
CA ASN A 117 -14.97 35.88 -4.31
C ASN A 117 -13.43 35.93 -4.28
N PHE A 118 -12.80 34.79 -4.01
CA PHE A 118 -11.36 34.62 -4.22
C PHE A 118 -11.06 34.47 -5.71
N ASP A 119 -9.92 34.97 -6.17
CA ASP A 119 -9.47 34.81 -7.56
C ASP A 119 -9.06 33.36 -7.83
N SER A 120 -8.42 32.72 -6.85
CA SER A 120 -8.00 31.33 -6.93
C SER A 120 -7.87 30.72 -5.54
N MET A 121 -8.15 29.42 -5.42
CA MET A 121 -8.01 28.66 -4.19
C MET A 121 -7.47 27.28 -4.52
N TRP A 122 -6.45 26.86 -3.78
CA TRP A 122 -5.96 25.49 -3.87
C TRP A 122 -5.56 24.97 -2.49
N TYR A 123 -5.65 23.66 -2.33
CA TYR A 123 -5.21 22.94 -1.15
C TYR A 123 -4.52 21.64 -1.58
N GLU A 124 -3.53 21.25 -0.81
CA GLU A 124 -2.78 20.02 -1.02
C GLU A 124 -3.11 19.04 0.10
N VAL A 125 -3.64 17.88 -0.29
CA VAL A 125 -3.93 16.78 0.63
C VAL A 125 -2.88 15.71 0.44
N GLU A 126 -2.25 15.33 1.54
CA GLU A 126 -1.42 14.13 1.59
C GLU A 126 -2.19 12.98 2.20
N VAL A 127 -1.87 11.80 1.70
CA VAL A 127 -2.51 10.55 2.02
C VAL A 127 -1.58 9.72 2.88
N LEU A 128 -2.13 9.14 3.95
CA LEU A 128 -1.35 8.45 4.96
C LEU A 128 -1.79 6.99 5.14
N THR A 129 -0.85 6.15 5.55
CA THR A 129 -1.09 4.78 6.01
C THR A 129 -1.95 4.78 7.27
N GLY A 130 -2.63 3.65 7.52
CA GLY A 130 -3.18 3.37 8.84
C GLY A 130 -2.12 2.86 9.82
N GLY A 131 -2.44 2.90 11.12
CA GLY A 131 -1.58 2.42 12.21
C GLY A 131 -1.35 3.49 13.27
N ASP A 132 -0.55 3.17 14.29
CA ASP A 132 -0.26 4.07 15.42
C ASP A 132 0.58 5.29 14.99
N ILE A 133 1.38 5.14 13.94
CA ILE A 133 2.20 6.21 13.35
C ILE A 133 1.89 6.27 11.85
N PRO A 134 1.00 7.19 11.42
CA PRO A 134 0.69 7.38 10.00
C PRO A 134 1.94 7.80 9.21
N LYS A 135 2.14 7.19 8.04
CA LYS A 135 3.25 7.48 7.11
C LYS A 135 2.70 7.83 5.74
N SER A 136 3.40 8.65 4.97
CA SER A 136 3.00 9.00 3.60
C SER A 136 2.97 7.76 2.71
N VAL A 137 1.99 7.68 1.82
CA VAL A 137 1.89 6.64 0.78
C VAL A 137 2.16 7.23 -0.59
N GLU A 138 2.84 6.48 -1.44
CA GLU A 138 3.24 6.94 -2.77
C GLU A 138 2.32 6.44 -3.88
N ASN A 139 1.69 5.28 -3.70
CA ASN A 139 0.88 4.65 -4.75
C ASN A 139 -0.42 5.40 -5.04
N TYR A 140 -1.00 6.07 -4.04
CA TYR A 140 -2.36 6.60 -4.14
C TYR A 140 -2.58 7.58 -5.30
N LYS A 141 -1.59 8.42 -5.61
CA LYS A 141 -1.69 9.42 -6.69
C LYS A 141 -1.81 8.83 -8.10
N TYR A 142 -1.49 7.54 -8.25
CA TYR A 142 -1.57 6.83 -9.54
C TYR A 142 -2.88 6.06 -9.71
N PHE A 143 -3.81 6.19 -8.76
CA PHE A 143 -5.12 5.55 -8.87
C PHE A 143 -5.96 6.30 -9.91
N ASN A 144 -6.79 5.55 -10.64
CA ASN A 144 -7.86 6.11 -11.45
C ASN A 144 -8.72 7.06 -10.61
N LYS A 145 -9.19 8.15 -11.21
CA LYS A 145 -9.98 9.19 -10.52
C LYS A 145 -11.22 8.64 -9.82
N GLU A 146 -11.81 7.57 -10.35
CA GLU A 146 -12.96 6.86 -9.77
C GLU A 146 -12.64 6.13 -8.44
N HIS A 147 -11.36 6.01 -8.09
CA HIS A 147 -10.87 5.33 -6.88
C HIS A 147 -10.15 6.28 -5.93
N VAL A 148 -10.18 7.58 -6.22
CA VAL A 148 -9.60 8.63 -5.39
C VAL A 148 -10.74 9.37 -4.68
N ALA A 149 -10.55 9.63 -3.39
CA ALA A 149 -11.45 10.45 -2.59
C ALA A 149 -11.60 11.86 -3.17
N SER A 150 -12.83 12.37 -3.18
CA SER A 150 -13.12 13.76 -3.51
C SER A 150 -13.14 14.59 -2.23
N PHE A 151 -12.60 15.79 -2.30
CA PHE A 151 -12.57 16.74 -1.20
C PHE A 151 -13.32 17.99 -1.65
N GLU A 152 -14.15 18.52 -0.77
CA GLU A 152 -14.87 19.76 -0.99
C GLU A 152 -14.54 20.73 0.13
N LEU A 153 -14.35 22.00 -0.24
CA LEU A 153 -14.26 23.06 0.74
C LEU A 153 -15.68 23.44 1.15
N SER A 154 -15.95 23.38 2.46
CA SER A 154 -17.20 23.85 3.01
C SER A 154 -16.96 25.18 3.72
N ASP A 155 -17.80 26.16 3.42
CA ASP A 155 -17.89 27.41 4.17
C ASP A 155 -19.33 27.62 4.59
N SER A 156 -19.53 27.76 5.90
CA SER A 156 -20.85 28.06 6.47
C SER A 156 -21.48 29.35 5.93
N LEU A 157 -20.67 30.25 5.36
CA LEU A 157 -21.09 31.53 4.79
C LEU A 157 -21.18 31.51 3.25
N ASN A 158 -20.96 30.35 2.61
CA ASN A 158 -21.07 30.17 1.16
C ASN A 158 -20.20 31.12 0.30
N ARG A 159 -19.01 31.52 0.78
CA ARG A 159 -18.12 32.43 0.04
C ARG A 159 -17.33 31.76 -1.10
N PHE A 160 -17.60 30.49 -1.37
CA PHE A 160 -16.92 29.70 -2.40
C PHE A 160 -17.75 29.53 -3.69
N ASN A 161 -18.92 30.19 -3.76
CA ASN A 161 -19.85 30.16 -4.90
C ASN A 161 -20.08 31.56 -5.47
#